data_AF-A0A7X5WVA3-F1
#
_entry.id   AF-A0A7X5WVA3-F1
#
_cell.length_a   1.000
_cell.length_b   1.000
_cell.length_c   1.000
_cell.angle_alpha   90.00
_cell.angle_beta   90.00
_cell.angle_gamma   90.00
#
_symmetry.space_group_name_H-M   'P 1'
#
loop_
_entity.id
_entity.type
_entity.pdbx_description
1 polymer ?
#
loop_
_entity_poly.entity_id
_entity_poly.type
_entity_poly.pdbx_seq_one_letter_code
_entity_poly.pdbx_strand_id
1 'polypeptide(L)'
;GQVAAHQTAVLRWASEGAQRLLELQSGNVDGITFPSTDDYPTIEDDPNLTLVPKPEANIFYIGFTNTFAPFDDVRVRQAVALGID
;
A
#
# COMPACT_ATOMS: atom_id res chain seq x y z
N GLY A 1 8.02 -22.64 20.05
CA GLY A 1 7.24 -21.63 19.30
C GLY A 1 5.80 -21.70 19.74
N GLN A 2 5.08 -20.59 19.74
CA GLN A 2 3.64 -20.58 20.01
C GLN A 2 2.87 -21.08 18.78
N VAL A 3 1.91 -21.97 18.97
CA VAL A 3 1.07 -22.50 17.88
C VAL A 3 0.10 -21.41 17.43
N ALA A 4 -0.18 -21.34 16.12
CA ALA A 4 -1.16 -20.39 15.58
C ALA A 4 -2.55 -20.60 16.21
N ALA A 5 -3.26 -19.51 16.48
CA ALA A 5 -4.59 -19.56 17.08
C ALA A 5 -5.66 -20.15 16.14
N HIS A 6 -5.43 -20.10 14.83
CA HIS A 6 -6.36 -20.58 13.80
C HIS A 6 -5.68 -21.62 12.90
N GLN A 7 -6.46 -22.60 12.43
CA GLN A 7 -5.97 -23.66 11.54
C GLN A 7 -5.78 -23.18 10.09
N THR A 8 -6.55 -22.18 9.67
CA THR A 8 -6.62 -21.71 8.28
C THR A 8 -6.59 -20.20 8.23
N ALA A 9 -5.89 -19.65 7.24
CA ALA A 9 -5.97 -18.25 6.83
C ALA A 9 -6.32 -18.20 5.33
N VAL A 10 -7.20 -17.28 4.94
CA VAL A 10 -7.59 -17.07 3.53
C VAL A 10 -7.08 -15.72 3.08
N LEU A 11 -6.30 -15.72 2.00
CA LEU A 11 -5.88 -14.49 1.33
C LEU A 11 -6.79 -14.27 0.11
N ARG A 12 -7.41 -13.09 0.04
CA ARG A 12 -8.32 -12.70 -1.03
C ARG A 12 -7.84 -11.39 -1.66
N TRP A 13 -7.94 -11.31 -2.98
CA TRP A 13 -7.51 -10.15 -3.76
C TRP A 13 -8.70 -9.27 -4.13
N ALA A 14 -8.51 -7.96 -3.98
CA ALA A 14 -9.36 -6.92 -4.56
C ALA A 14 -8.45 -5.75 -4.97
N SER A 15 -8.64 -5.23 -6.17
CA SER A 15 -7.76 -4.19 -6.72
C SER A 15 -7.94 -2.85 -6.02
N GLU A 16 -9.19 -2.45 -5.77
CA GLU A 16 -9.52 -1.12 -5.27
C GLU A 16 -9.52 -1.05 -3.73
N GLY A 17 -8.92 0.01 -3.17
CA GLY A 17 -8.89 0.25 -1.73
C GLY A 17 -10.28 0.38 -1.11
N ALA A 18 -11.15 1.16 -1.75
CA ALA A 18 -12.54 1.34 -1.32
C ALA A 18 -13.31 0.01 -1.30
N GLN A 19 -13.08 -0.88 -2.28
CA GLN A 19 -13.70 -2.20 -2.30
C GLN A 19 -13.23 -3.06 -1.12
N ARG A 20 -11.94 -3.01 -0.79
CA ARG A 20 -11.41 -3.72 0.40
C ARG A 20 -12.10 -3.22 1.68
N LEU A 21 -12.26 -1.90 1.85
CA LEU A 21 -12.95 -1.35 3.02
C LEU A 21 -14.40 -1.80 3.12
N LEU A 22 -15.15 -1.79 2.01
CA LEU A 22 -16.54 -2.27 1.99
C LEU A 22 -16.66 -3.73 2.42
N GLU A 23 -15.72 -4.59 2.02
CA GLU A 23 -15.69 -5.99 2.43
C GLU A 23 -15.40 -6.17 3.93
N LEU A 24 -14.60 -5.27 4.52
CA LEU A 24 -14.33 -5.28 5.96
C LEU A 24 -15.57 -4.80 6.74
N GLN A 25 -16.18 -3.70 6.30
CA GLN A 25 -17.39 -3.15 6.93
C GLN A 25 -18.59 -4.09 6.83
N SER A 26 -18.68 -4.90 5.77
CA SER A 26 -19.73 -5.92 5.63
C SER A 26 -19.47 -7.20 6.43
N GLY A 27 -18.28 -7.33 7.05
CA GLY A 27 -17.88 -8.52 7.81
C GLY A 27 -17.49 -9.72 6.95
N ASN A 28 -17.25 -9.52 5.65
CA ASN A 28 -16.80 -10.58 4.76
C ASN A 28 -15.31 -10.94 4.93
N VAL A 29 -14.52 -10.03 5.51
CA VAL A 29 -13.11 -10.25 5.91
C VAL A 29 -12.83 -9.66 7.28
N ASP A 30 -11.84 -10.23 7.96
CA ASP A 30 -11.43 -9.78 9.30
C ASP A 30 -10.37 -8.66 9.28
N GLY A 31 -9.79 -8.37 8.12
CA GLY A 31 -8.78 -7.35 7.97
C GLY A 31 -8.40 -7.08 6.52
N ILE A 32 -7.85 -5.90 6.29
CA ILE A 32 -7.40 -5.44 4.97
C ILE A 32 -6.01 -4.83 5.05
N THR A 33 -5.31 -4.84 3.92
CA THR A 33 -4.07 -4.09 3.73
C THR A 33 -4.30 -2.96 2.74
N PHE A 34 -3.50 -1.90 2.85
CA PHE A 34 -3.53 -0.74 1.95
C PHE A 34 -4.94 -0.14 1.76
N PRO A 35 -5.68 0.26 2.81
CA PRO A 35 -6.88 1.08 2.62
C PRO A 35 -6.53 2.35 1.82
N SER A 36 -7.51 2.91 1.10
CA SER A 36 -7.29 4.21 0.44
C SER A 36 -7.01 5.26 1.49
N THR A 37 -6.08 6.17 1.23
CA THR A 37 -5.79 7.28 2.15
C THR A 37 -6.98 8.19 2.34
N ASP A 38 -7.82 8.35 1.32
CA ASP A 38 -9.06 9.14 1.37
C ASP A 38 -10.09 8.55 2.33
N ASP A 39 -9.99 7.25 2.63
CA ASP A 39 -10.90 6.54 3.53
C ASP A 39 -10.43 6.57 4.99
N TYR A 40 -9.26 7.13 5.30
CA TYR A 40 -8.72 7.13 6.67
C TYR A 40 -9.68 7.78 7.68
N PRO A 41 -10.29 8.95 7.40
CA PRO A 41 -11.28 9.54 8.30
C PRO A 41 -12.47 8.61 8.56
N THR A 42 -12.96 7.92 7.53
CA THR A 42 -14.05 6.94 7.67
C THR A 42 -13.68 5.76 8.57
N ILE A 43 -12.43 5.28 8.48
CA ILE A 43 -11.93 4.19 9.33
C ILE A 43 -11.74 4.67 10.78
N GLU A 44 -11.22 5.88 10.97
CA GLU A 44 -10.97 6.46 12.30
C GLU A 44 -12.27 6.82 13.05
N ASP A 45 -13.31 7.21 12.33
CA ASP A 45 -14.63 7.53 12.88
C ASP A 45 -15.52 6.29 13.14
N ASP A 46 -15.16 5.11 12.61
CA ASP A 46 -15.93 3.88 12.82
C ASP A 46 -15.48 3.15 14.11
N PRO A 47 -16.35 3.04 15.14
CA PRO A 47 -15.98 2.42 16.41
C PRO A 47 -15.72 0.91 16.33
N ASN A 48 -16.05 0.26 15.21
CA ASN A 48 -15.80 -1.16 14.99
C ASN A 48 -14.48 -1.43 14.28
N LEU A 49 -13.81 -0.37 13.80
CA LEU A 49 -12.57 -0.47 13.06
C LEU A 49 -11.40 0.09 13.87
N THR A 50 -10.20 -0.28 13.45
CA THR A 50 -8.96 0.29 14.00
C THR A 50 -7.98 0.44 12.86
N LEU A 51 -7.59 1.68 12.57
CA LEU A 51 -6.49 1.95 11.67
C LEU A 51 -5.18 1.63 12.39
N VAL A 52 -4.45 0.63 11.89
CA VAL A 52 -3.16 0.22 12.46
C VAL A 52 -2.03 0.84 11.63
N PRO A 53 -1.42 1.95 12.08
CA PRO A 53 -0.27 2.52 11.39
C PRO A 53 0.92 1.55 11.51
N LYS A 54 1.41 1.10 10.36
CA LYS A 54 2.58 0.23 10.29
C LYS A 54 3.67 0.95 9.50
N PRO A 55 4.76 1.41 10.13
CA PRO A 55 5.92 1.91 9.39
C PRO A 55 6.45 0.75 8.54
N GLU A 56 6.35 0.90 7.23
CA GLU A 56 6.88 -0.08 6.30
C GLU A 56 8.35 0.26 6.03
N ALA A 57 9.22 -0.75 6.12
CA ALA A 57 10.61 -0.61 5.69
C ALA A 57 10.69 -0.71 4.16
N ASN A 58 9.96 0.16 3.45
CA ASN A 58 9.90 0.21 1.99
C ASN A 58 10.41 1.56 1.46
N ILE A 59 10.90 1.56 0.22
CA ILE A 59 11.26 2.77 -0.51
C ILE A 59 10.64 2.68 -1.91
N PHE A 60 9.89 3.72 -2.28
CA PHE A 60 9.49 3.93 -3.67
C PHE A 60 10.64 4.61 -4.42
N TYR A 61 10.99 4.09 -5.59
CA TYR A 61 12.03 4.68 -6.43
C TYR A 61 11.65 4.57 -7.91
N ILE A 62 12.16 5.51 -8.70
CA ILE A 62 12.07 5.46 -10.16
C ILE A 62 13.42 4.97 -10.69
N GLY A 63 13.40 3.79 -11.31
CA GLY A 63 14.57 3.22 -11.97
C GLY A 63 14.68 3.72 -13.42
N PHE A 64 15.90 4.03 -13.85
CA PHE A 64 16.20 4.36 -15.24
C PHE A 64 17.04 3.25 -15.88
N THR A 65 16.64 2.79 -17.06
CA THR A 65 17.55 2.02 -17.92
C THR A 65 18.59 2.99 -18.47
N ASN A 66 19.83 2.86 -18.00
CA ASN A 66 20.91 3.80 -18.27
C ASN A 66 21.74 3.50 -19.53
N THR A 67 21.22 2.66 -20.43
CA THR A 67 21.92 2.18 -21.63
C THR A 67 21.34 2.70 -22.95
N PHE A 68 20.30 3.54 -22.90
CA PHE A 68 19.73 4.15 -24.10
C PHE A 68 19.45 5.65 -23.90
N ALA A 69 19.57 6.42 -24.97
CA ALA A 69 19.32 7.85 -24.95
C ALA A 69 17.84 8.18 -24.67
N PRO A 70 17.54 9.22 -23.86
CA PRO A 70 18.47 10.17 -23.26
C PRO A 70 18.94 9.79 -21.85
N PHE A 71 18.53 8.63 -21.33
CA PHE A 71 18.82 8.22 -19.95
C PHE A 71 20.21 7.61 -19.77
N ASP A 72 21.00 7.45 -20.83
CA ASP A 72 22.42 7.15 -20.78
C ASP A 72 23.22 8.33 -20.19
N ASP A 73 22.82 9.57 -20.44
CA ASP A 73 23.39 10.77 -19.80
C ASP A 73 22.94 10.89 -18.32
N VAL A 74 23.90 10.83 -17.39
CA VAL A 74 23.64 10.98 -15.95
C VAL A 74 22.99 12.32 -15.60
N ARG A 75 23.28 13.38 -16.36
CA ARG A 75 22.74 14.72 -16.11
C ARG A 75 21.24 14.76 -16.40
N VAL A 76 20.76 13.97 -17.36
CA VAL A 76 19.32 13.84 -17.64
C VAL A 76 18.62 13.15 -16.48
N ARG A 77 19.19 12.07 -15.94
CA ARG A 77 18.62 11.38 -14.77
C ARG A 77 18.61 12.26 -13.51
N GLN A 78 19.68 13.03 -13.30
CA GLN A 78 19.75 14.02 -12.21
C GLN A 78 18.71 15.13 -12.40
N ALA A 79 18.54 15.65 -13.62
CA ALA A 79 17.54 16.66 -13.92
C ALA A 79 16.11 16.16 -13.64
N VAL A 80 15.80 14.90 -13.99
CA VAL A 80 14.50 14.30 -13.62
C VAL A 80 14.35 14.18 -12.11
N ALA A 81 15.36 13.68 -11.40
CA ALA A 81 15.30 13.52 -9.95
C ALA A 81 15.12 14.85 -9.20
N LEU A 82 15.70 15.95 -9.71
CA LEU A 82 15.56 17.30 -9.14
C LEU A 82 14.28 18.02 -9.61
N GLY A 83 13.61 17.51 -10.65
CA GLY A 83 12.43 18.13 -11.25
C GLY A 83 11.10 17.53 -10.78
N ILE A 84 11.13 16.50 -9.94
CA ILE A 84 9.95 15.91 -9.29
C ILE A 84 9.76 16.62 -7.94
N ASP A 85 8.55 17.16 -7.72
CA ASP A 85 8.07 17.72 -6.45
C ASP A 85 7.48 16.60 -5.57
#